data_AF-A0A222F0I2-F1
#
_entry.id   AF-A0A222F0I2-F1
#
_cell.length_a   1.000
_cell.length_b   1.000
_cell.length_c   1.000
_cell.angle_alpha   90.00
_cell.angle_beta   90.00
_cell.angle_gamma   90.00
#
_symmetry.space_group_name_H-M   'P 1'
#
loop_
_entity.id
_entity.type
_entity.pdbx_description
1 polymer ?
#
loop_
_entity_poly.entity_id
_entity_poly.type
_entity_poly.pdbx_seq_one_letter_code
_entity_poly.pdbx_strand_id
1 'polypeptide(L)'
;MIVDGTGTPLETEFLDVVPKGADTALYQPHHNVITDQKQVQIYEELTQNAKREFTTSFVHRVYHPKDNRLTPQGALTPGTSAFKAKFGESKVTEAFMKATVPEGRASEDPDFVAGSDRLEYRIALPEGTDPTQVTVTATLYSQSIPPYYLKQRFELAPNGPATQRLYFLASRLSTKGTLIEDWKLKTVSASAALQ
;
A
#
# COMPACT_ATOMS: atom_id res chain seq x y z
N MET A 1 -1.01 12.69 2.70
CA MET A 1 0.35 12.26 3.06
C MET A 1 0.28 11.57 4.40
N ILE A 2 0.99 10.47 4.55
CA ILE A 2 1.11 9.70 5.80
C ILE A 2 2.20 10.34 6.66
N VAL A 3 1.91 10.53 7.94
CA VAL A 3 2.78 11.20 8.90
C VAL A 3 2.98 10.34 10.14
N ASP A 4 4.08 10.54 10.85
CA ASP A 4 4.30 9.98 12.18
C ASP A 4 3.50 10.74 13.26
N GLY A 5 3.63 10.35 14.53
CA GLY A 5 2.88 11.01 15.62
C GLY A 5 3.32 12.44 15.95
N THR A 6 4.38 12.96 15.32
CA THR A 6 4.76 14.39 15.38
C THR A 6 4.16 15.19 14.23
N GLY A 7 3.47 14.54 13.29
CA GLY A 7 2.97 15.16 12.06
C GLY A 7 4.03 15.26 10.96
N THR A 8 5.20 14.63 11.14
CA THR A 8 6.27 14.62 10.14
C THR A 8 5.98 13.56 9.07
N PRO A 9 6.09 13.87 7.76
CA PRO A 9 5.90 12.87 6.71
C PRO A 9 6.85 11.68 6.85
N LEU A 10 6.35 10.48 6.59
CA LEU A 10 7.21 9.29 6.59
C LEU A 10 8.20 9.36 5.42
N GLU A 11 9.45 8.95 5.66
CA GLU A 11 10.51 8.86 4.62
C GLU A 11 10.11 7.93 3.45
N THR A 12 9.11 7.07 3.67
CA THR A 12 8.60 6.13 2.67
C THR A 12 7.57 6.73 1.70
N GLU A 13 7.07 7.96 1.93
CA GLU A 13 5.98 8.55 1.14
C GLU A 13 6.33 8.79 -0.34
N PHE A 14 7.60 9.09 -0.62
CA PHE A 14 8.07 9.47 -1.95
C PHE A 14 8.94 8.42 -2.64
N LEU A 15 9.31 7.34 -1.92
CA LEU A 15 10.12 6.23 -2.43
C LEU A 15 11.48 6.69 -3.00
N ASP A 16 12.10 7.70 -2.39
CA ASP A 16 13.33 8.36 -2.86
C ASP A 16 14.46 8.41 -1.81
N VAL A 17 14.19 8.03 -0.56
CA VAL A 17 15.21 7.92 0.49
C VAL A 17 15.90 6.56 0.40
N VAL A 18 17.14 6.54 -0.10
CA VAL A 18 17.98 5.33 -0.16
C VAL A 18 18.97 5.33 1.01
N PRO A 19 18.85 4.40 1.97
CA PRO A 19 19.81 4.30 3.07
C PRO A 19 21.23 4.03 2.58
N LYS A 20 22.24 4.49 3.33
CA LYS A 20 23.64 4.25 2.99
C LYS A 20 23.92 2.75 2.90
N GLY A 21 24.34 2.29 1.72
CA GLY A 21 24.66 0.89 1.46
C GLY A 21 23.45 0.02 1.07
N ALA A 22 22.27 0.60 0.87
CA ALA A 22 21.11 -0.09 0.31
C ALA A 22 21.01 0.14 -1.21
N ASP A 23 20.45 -0.85 -1.91
CA ASP A 23 20.20 -0.79 -3.36
C ASP A 23 18.79 -0.27 -3.71
N THR A 24 17.95 -0.05 -2.70
CA THR A 24 16.55 0.38 -2.87
C THR A 24 16.19 1.47 -1.88
N ALA A 25 15.27 2.35 -2.27
CA ALA A 25 14.68 3.30 -1.35
C ALA A 25 13.87 2.60 -0.25
N LEU A 26 13.67 3.31 0.86
CA LEU A 26 12.76 2.91 1.93
C LEU A 26 11.33 2.84 1.41
N TYR A 27 10.59 1.84 1.86
CA TYR A 27 9.16 1.65 1.60
C TYR A 27 8.51 0.98 2.81
N GLN A 28 7.18 1.04 2.90
CA GLN A 28 6.43 0.31 3.91
C GLN A 28 6.27 -1.16 3.48
N PRO A 29 6.93 -2.14 4.13
CA PRO A 29 6.73 -3.54 3.79
C PRO A 29 5.31 -4.01 4.19
N HIS A 30 4.96 -5.25 3.82
CA HIS A 30 3.86 -5.93 4.49
C HIS A 30 4.24 -6.17 5.95
N HIS A 31 3.35 -5.80 6.87
CA HIS A 31 3.52 -5.96 8.31
C HIS A 31 2.49 -6.96 8.83
N ASN A 32 2.93 -7.91 9.65
CA ASN A 32 2.06 -8.72 10.50
C ASN A 32 1.80 -8.02 11.85
N VAL A 33 2.78 -7.25 12.30
CA VAL A 33 2.78 -6.56 13.59
C VAL A 33 3.32 -5.15 13.38
N ILE A 34 2.58 -4.15 13.86
CA ILE A 34 3.01 -2.75 13.92
C ILE A 34 3.27 -2.36 15.37
N THR A 35 4.49 -1.91 15.65
CA THR A 35 4.95 -1.52 16.98
C THR A 35 5.46 -0.08 17.05
N ASP A 36 5.60 0.59 15.91
CA ASP A 36 6.18 1.94 15.80
C ASP A 36 5.29 2.84 14.93
N GLN A 37 5.20 4.12 15.27
CA GLN A 37 4.37 5.10 14.55
C GLN A 37 4.86 5.36 13.11
N LYS A 38 6.09 4.98 12.77
CA LYS A 38 6.64 5.06 11.41
C LYS A 38 6.30 3.85 10.55
N GLN A 39 5.64 2.83 11.11
CA GLN A 39 5.19 1.65 10.39
C GLN A 39 3.72 1.78 10.04
N VAL A 40 3.39 1.60 8.77
CA VAL A 40 2.02 1.69 8.28
C VAL A 40 1.76 0.54 7.32
N GLN A 41 0.67 -0.19 7.54
CA GLN A 41 0.20 -1.18 6.58
C GLN A 41 -0.44 -0.46 5.39
N ILE A 42 0.20 -0.59 4.24
CA ILE A 42 -0.31 -0.10 2.96
C ILE A 42 -0.50 -1.31 2.06
N TYR A 43 -1.73 -1.53 1.60
CA TYR A 43 -2.07 -2.57 0.63
C TYR A 43 -1.90 -2.01 -0.79
N GLU A 44 -0.77 -2.30 -1.41
CA GLU A 44 -0.35 -1.73 -2.70
C GLU A 44 0.55 -2.69 -3.49
N GLU A 45 0.72 -2.39 -4.77
CA GLU A 45 1.73 -3.00 -5.61
C GLU A 45 2.89 -1.99 -5.77
N LEU A 46 4.10 -2.41 -5.43
CA LEU A 46 5.32 -1.67 -5.70
C LEU A 46 6.17 -2.43 -6.70
N THR A 47 6.60 -1.73 -7.74
CA THR A 47 7.47 -2.29 -8.78
C THR A 47 8.73 -1.47 -8.93
N GLN A 48 9.80 -2.10 -9.38
CA GLN A 48 11.09 -1.47 -9.63
C GLN A 48 11.55 -1.70 -11.07
N ASN A 49 12.32 -0.74 -11.57
CA ASN A 49 13.00 -0.87 -12.86
C ASN A 49 14.26 -1.74 -12.78
N ALA A 50 14.95 -1.90 -13.92
CA ALA A 50 16.17 -2.70 -14.01
C ALA A 50 17.31 -2.25 -13.06
N LYS A 51 17.27 -0.99 -12.60
CA LYS A 51 18.22 -0.39 -11.66
C LYS A 51 17.78 -0.46 -10.20
N ARG A 52 16.70 -1.20 -9.88
CA ARG A 52 16.08 -1.28 -8.53
C ARG A 52 15.43 0.01 -8.04
N GLU A 53 15.24 1.01 -8.91
CA GLU A 53 14.50 2.23 -8.57
C GLU A 53 13.00 1.96 -8.65
N PHE A 54 12.21 2.41 -7.66
CA PHE A 54 10.76 2.30 -7.72
C PHE A 54 10.18 3.04 -8.92
N THR A 55 9.18 2.44 -9.56
CA THR A 55 8.59 2.99 -10.76
C THR A 55 7.09 2.72 -10.85
N THR A 56 6.39 3.68 -11.46
CA THR A 56 4.98 3.57 -11.91
C THR A 56 4.91 3.46 -13.45
N SER A 57 6.03 3.23 -14.12
CA SER A 57 6.07 2.96 -15.56
C SER A 57 5.67 1.51 -15.82
N PHE A 58 4.60 1.32 -16.59
CA PHE A 58 4.11 -0.02 -16.95
C PHE A 58 5.15 -0.85 -17.72
N VAL A 59 5.96 -0.19 -18.56
CA VAL A 59 6.96 -0.86 -19.42
C VAL A 59 8.32 -1.07 -18.74
N HIS A 60 8.52 -0.55 -17.54
CA HIS A 60 9.78 -0.71 -16.78
C HIS A 60 9.59 -1.54 -15.50
N ARG A 61 8.59 -2.41 -15.43
CA ARG A 61 8.36 -3.30 -14.27
C ARG A 61 9.25 -4.54 -14.34
N VAL A 62 10.43 -4.47 -13.73
CA VAL A 62 11.40 -5.59 -13.74
C VAL A 62 11.34 -6.39 -12.45
N TYR A 63 11.37 -5.73 -11.29
CA TYR A 63 11.27 -6.39 -9.99
C TYR A 63 9.98 -6.00 -9.27
N HIS A 64 9.47 -6.92 -8.46
CA HIS A 64 8.18 -6.80 -7.77
C HIS A 64 8.42 -7.02 -6.26
N PRO A 65 9.02 -6.03 -5.55
CA PRO A 65 9.38 -6.19 -4.14
C PRO A 65 8.18 -6.37 -3.20
N LYS A 66 6.98 -5.96 -3.62
CA LYS A 66 5.76 -6.03 -2.82
C LYS A 66 4.52 -6.01 -3.71
N ASP A 67 3.66 -6.99 -3.53
CA ASP A 67 2.24 -6.88 -3.87
C ASP A 67 1.44 -7.50 -2.75
N ASN A 68 0.81 -6.67 -1.93
CA ASN A 68 -0.07 -7.12 -0.85
C ASN A 68 -1.48 -6.60 -1.05
N ARG A 69 -1.89 -6.25 -2.28
CA ARG A 69 -3.27 -5.83 -2.53
C ARG A 69 -4.22 -6.94 -2.08
N LEU A 70 -5.20 -6.59 -1.24
CA LEU A 70 -6.21 -7.54 -0.78
C LEU A 70 -6.88 -8.20 -1.99
N THR A 71 -6.82 -9.52 -2.03
CA THR A 71 -7.47 -10.28 -3.10
C THR A 71 -8.98 -10.33 -2.85
N PRO A 72 -9.81 -10.50 -3.90
CA PRO A 72 -11.25 -10.65 -3.71
C PRO A 72 -11.60 -11.86 -2.84
N GLN A 73 -12.73 -11.79 -2.13
CA GLN A 73 -13.28 -12.95 -1.42
C GLN A 73 -13.43 -14.14 -2.38
N GLY A 74 -12.90 -15.30 -1.99
CA GLY A 74 -12.97 -16.52 -2.80
C GLY A 74 -12.01 -16.56 -3.99
N ALA A 75 -11.00 -15.68 -4.03
CA ALA A 75 -9.87 -15.81 -4.93
C ALA A 75 -9.23 -17.21 -4.80
N LEU A 76 -8.88 -17.81 -5.94
CA LEU A 76 -8.26 -19.13 -6.02
C LEU A 76 -6.83 -18.98 -6.49
N THR A 77 -5.90 -19.65 -5.80
CA THR A 77 -4.49 -19.66 -6.19
C THR A 77 -4.31 -20.38 -7.52
N PRO A 78 -3.72 -19.73 -8.55
CA PRO A 78 -3.45 -20.34 -9.86
C PRO A 78 -2.70 -21.66 -9.73
N GLY A 79 -3.04 -22.63 -10.58
CA GLY A 79 -2.40 -23.95 -10.62
C GLY A 79 -2.89 -24.96 -9.57
N THR A 80 -3.63 -24.53 -8.54
CA THR A 80 -4.24 -25.45 -7.56
C THR A 80 -5.40 -26.26 -8.16
N SER A 81 -5.75 -27.39 -7.54
CA SER A 81 -6.88 -28.23 -7.99
C SER A 81 -8.21 -27.47 -8.02
N ALA A 82 -8.48 -26.63 -7.02
CA ALA A 82 -9.67 -25.79 -6.97
C ALA A 82 -9.71 -24.76 -8.11
N PHE A 83 -8.55 -24.14 -8.42
CA PHE A 83 -8.43 -23.24 -9.55
C PHE A 83 -8.69 -23.97 -10.87
N LYS A 84 -8.04 -25.12 -11.09
CA LYS A 84 -8.22 -25.92 -12.31
C LYS A 84 -9.65 -26.40 -12.50
N ALA A 85 -10.33 -26.77 -11.42
CA ALA A 85 -11.74 -27.16 -11.47
C ALA A 85 -12.66 -26.01 -11.95
N LYS A 86 -12.30 -24.75 -11.64
CA LYS A 86 -13.12 -23.58 -12.01
C LYS A 86 -12.71 -22.94 -13.34
N PHE A 87 -11.42 -22.88 -13.64
CA PHE A 87 -10.86 -22.12 -14.76
C PHE A 87 -10.19 -23.00 -15.83
N GLY A 88 -10.17 -24.33 -15.64
CA GLY A 88 -9.51 -25.29 -16.52
C GLY A 88 -7.99 -25.32 -16.34
N GLU A 89 -7.31 -26.05 -17.23
CA GLU A 89 -5.86 -26.31 -17.17
C GLU A 89 -5.05 -25.41 -18.12
N SER A 90 -5.63 -24.29 -18.57
CA SER A 90 -4.96 -23.35 -19.47
C SER A 90 -3.76 -22.71 -18.78
N LYS A 91 -2.55 -23.02 -19.27
CA LYS A 91 -1.30 -22.37 -18.83
C LYS A 91 -1.32 -20.86 -19.04
N VAL A 92 -2.04 -20.39 -20.07
CA VAL A 92 -2.22 -18.96 -20.33
C VAL A 92 -3.05 -18.32 -19.22
N THR A 93 -4.17 -18.93 -18.85
CA THR A 93 -5.04 -18.45 -17.76
C THR A 93 -4.29 -18.45 -16.43
N GLU A 94 -3.54 -19.51 -16.13
CA GLU A 94 -2.69 -19.59 -14.94
C GLU A 94 -1.66 -18.44 -14.90
N ALA A 95 -0.97 -18.18 -16.02
CA ALA A 95 0.02 -17.11 -16.11
C ALA A 95 -0.57 -15.72 -15.90
N PHE A 96 -1.73 -15.42 -16.49
CA PHE A 96 -2.40 -14.12 -16.30
C PHE A 96 -2.91 -13.93 -14.87
N MET A 97 -3.48 -14.98 -14.26
CA MET A 97 -3.98 -14.90 -12.89
C MET A 97 -2.85 -14.86 -11.86
N LYS A 98 -1.64 -15.31 -12.21
CA LYS A 98 -0.46 -15.14 -11.35
C LYS A 98 -0.13 -13.65 -11.11
N ALA A 99 -0.45 -12.76 -12.04
CA ALA A 99 -0.25 -11.32 -11.83
C ALA A 99 -1.21 -10.70 -10.81
N THR A 100 -2.14 -11.49 -10.25
CA THR A 100 -3.12 -11.04 -9.24
C THR A 100 -2.95 -11.73 -7.89
N VAL A 101 -1.88 -12.51 -7.70
CA VAL A 101 -1.56 -13.11 -6.39
C VAL A 101 -0.56 -12.25 -5.63
N PRO A 102 -0.55 -12.29 -4.28
CA PRO A 102 0.42 -11.52 -3.51
C PRO A 102 1.87 -11.90 -3.84
N GLU A 103 2.76 -10.92 -3.73
CA GLU A 103 4.21 -11.04 -3.89
C GLU A 103 4.95 -10.40 -2.70
N GLY A 104 6.14 -10.90 -2.43
CA GLY A 104 6.95 -10.48 -1.28
C GLY A 104 6.37 -11.03 0.03
N ARG A 105 6.51 -10.27 1.12
CA ARG A 105 6.17 -10.76 2.47
C ARG A 105 4.72 -11.23 2.63
N ALA A 106 3.77 -10.68 1.88
CA ALA A 106 2.36 -11.12 1.95
C ALA A 106 2.15 -12.55 1.42
N SER A 107 3.01 -13.06 0.53
CA SER A 107 2.88 -14.44 0.04
C SER A 107 3.32 -15.49 1.07
N GLU A 108 4.04 -15.07 2.11
CA GLU A 108 4.54 -15.91 3.20
C GLU A 108 3.67 -15.79 4.46
N ASP A 109 2.66 -14.92 4.43
CA ASP A 109 1.80 -14.63 5.55
C ASP A 109 0.64 -15.63 5.65
N PRO A 110 0.55 -16.45 6.71
CA PRO A 110 -0.55 -17.39 6.88
C PRO A 110 -1.91 -16.71 7.14
N ASP A 111 -1.91 -15.46 7.62
CA ASP A 111 -3.13 -14.69 7.89
C ASP A 111 -3.62 -13.91 6.66
N PHE A 112 -2.79 -13.80 5.61
CA PHE A 112 -3.20 -13.22 4.32
C PHE A 112 -3.94 -14.27 3.48
N VAL A 113 -5.26 -14.13 3.43
CA VAL A 113 -6.16 -15.09 2.74
C VAL A 113 -7.08 -14.37 1.75
N ALA A 114 -7.83 -15.15 0.96
CA ALA A 114 -8.75 -14.59 -0.01
C ALA A 114 -9.81 -13.69 0.67
N GLY A 115 -9.77 -12.38 0.37
CA GLY A 115 -10.70 -11.40 0.92
C GLY A 115 -10.26 -10.73 2.23
N SER A 116 -9.19 -11.17 2.88
CA SER A 116 -8.80 -10.62 4.19
C SER A 116 -7.34 -10.80 4.53
N ASP A 117 -6.86 -9.94 5.42
CA ASP A 117 -5.56 -10.01 6.07
C ASP A 117 -5.73 -9.67 7.56
N ARG A 118 -4.81 -10.13 8.42
CA ARG A 118 -4.82 -9.83 9.85
C ARG A 118 -3.54 -9.11 10.25
N LEU A 119 -3.74 -7.98 10.92
CA LEU A 119 -2.67 -7.12 11.40
C LEU A 119 -2.78 -6.90 12.91
N GLU A 120 -1.69 -7.07 13.63
CA GLU A 120 -1.59 -6.80 15.06
C GLU A 120 -0.95 -5.42 15.29
N TYR A 121 -1.55 -4.60 16.17
CA TYR A 121 -0.93 -3.38 16.68
C TYR A 121 -0.50 -3.57 18.12
N ARG A 122 0.76 -3.25 18.44
CA ARG A 122 1.30 -3.24 19.80
C ARG A 122 1.64 -1.81 20.18
N ILE A 123 0.76 -1.18 20.94
CA ILE A 123 0.87 0.23 21.30
C ILE A 123 1.07 0.31 22.82
N ALA A 124 2.18 0.92 23.24
CA ALA A 124 2.39 1.22 24.65
C ALA A 124 1.43 2.34 25.09
N LEU A 125 0.71 2.11 26.18
CA LEU A 125 -0.13 3.13 26.79
C LEU A 125 0.73 4.06 27.66
N PRO A 126 0.45 5.38 27.68
CA PRO A 126 1.10 6.29 28.62
C PRO A 126 0.90 5.83 30.08
N GLU A 127 1.88 6.12 30.94
CA GLU A 127 1.80 5.79 32.36
C GLU A 127 0.55 6.40 33.01
N GLY A 128 -0.14 5.62 33.84
CA GLY A 128 -1.39 6.03 34.49
C GLY A 128 -2.64 5.96 33.61
N THR A 129 -2.53 5.50 32.36
CA THR A 129 -3.71 5.24 31.51
C THR A 129 -4.52 4.07 32.05
N ASP A 130 -5.80 4.27 32.32
CA ASP A 130 -6.75 3.20 32.60
C ASP A 130 -7.16 2.51 31.29
N PRO A 131 -6.80 1.23 31.06
CA PRO A 131 -7.12 0.52 29.83
C PRO A 131 -8.63 0.47 29.54
N THR A 132 -9.48 0.46 30.56
CA THR A 132 -10.95 0.38 30.41
C THR A 132 -11.55 1.65 29.80
N GLN A 133 -10.80 2.76 29.82
CA GLN A 133 -11.17 4.05 29.22
C GLN A 133 -10.56 4.24 27.83
N VAL A 134 -9.79 3.28 27.32
CA VAL A 134 -9.14 3.37 26.02
C VAL A 134 -10.08 2.84 24.94
N THR A 135 -10.28 3.64 23.90
CA THR A 135 -10.94 3.19 22.66
C THR A 135 -9.93 3.19 21.52
N VAL A 136 -9.85 2.08 20.80
CA VAL A 136 -9.06 1.94 19.57
C VAL A 136 -10.00 2.11 18.38
N THR A 137 -9.60 2.92 17.40
CA THR A 137 -10.31 3.07 16.13
C THR A 137 -9.39 2.74 14.98
N ALA A 138 -9.76 1.74 14.18
CA ALA A 138 -9.11 1.44 12.92
C ALA A 138 -9.93 2.06 11.77
N THR A 139 -9.26 2.73 10.85
CA THR A 139 -9.89 3.31 9.65
C THR A 139 -9.12 2.89 8.42
N LEU A 140 -9.83 2.32 7.44
CA LEU A 140 -9.28 2.03 6.13
C LEU A 140 -9.54 3.22 5.20
N TYR A 141 -8.50 3.59 4.46
CA TYR A 141 -8.55 4.64 3.46
C TYR A 141 -8.16 4.08 2.09
N SER A 142 -8.80 4.60 1.04
CA SER A 142 -8.38 4.41 -0.35
C SER A 142 -7.71 5.67 -0.86
N GLN A 143 -6.56 5.51 -1.51
CA GLN A 143 -5.84 6.62 -2.13
C GLN A 143 -5.39 6.20 -3.54
N SER A 144 -6.01 6.79 -4.56
CA SER A 144 -5.74 6.44 -5.95
C SER A 144 -4.47 7.10 -6.52
N ILE A 145 -3.97 8.15 -5.86
CA ILE A 145 -2.84 8.95 -6.32
C ILE A 145 -1.93 9.25 -5.11
N PRO A 146 -1.08 8.30 -4.68
CA PRO A 146 -0.15 8.51 -3.58
C PRO A 146 0.95 9.53 -3.97
N PRO A 147 1.66 10.14 -2.99
CA PRO A 147 2.64 11.19 -3.28
C PRO A 147 3.76 10.76 -4.26
N TYR A 148 4.31 9.54 -4.11
CA TYR A 148 5.30 9.01 -5.04
C TYR A 148 4.80 8.93 -6.48
N TYR A 149 3.50 8.68 -6.71
CA TYR A 149 2.93 8.62 -8.06
C TYR A 149 2.99 9.99 -8.73
N LEU A 150 2.57 11.06 -8.04
CA LEU A 150 2.63 12.42 -8.58
C LEU A 150 4.08 12.85 -8.81
N LYS A 151 4.97 12.62 -7.84
CA LYS A 151 6.39 12.93 -7.96
C LYS A 151 6.99 12.31 -9.23
N GLN A 152 6.83 11.00 -9.41
CA GLN A 152 7.35 10.30 -10.57
C GLN A 152 6.75 10.80 -11.89
N ARG A 153 5.44 11.11 -11.95
CA ARG A 153 4.82 11.67 -13.16
C ARG A 153 5.36 13.06 -13.49
N PHE A 154 5.60 13.89 -12.48
CA PHE A 154 6.16 15.23 -12.67
C PHE A 154 7.64 15.21 -13.05
N GLU A 155 8.43 14.27 -12.52
CA GLU A 155 9.86 14.14 -12.84
C GLU A 155 10.14 13.49 -14.20
N LEU A 156 9.32 12.51 -14.60
CA LEU A 156 9.57 11.73 -15.82
C LEU A 156 9.35 12.54 -17.11
N ALA A 157 8.37 13.44 -17.12
CA ALA A 157 8.02 14.23 -18.30
C ALA A 157 7.54 15.64 -17.92
N PRO A 158 8.36 16.46 -17.24
CA PRO A 158 7.93 17.72 -16.63
C PRO A 158 7.31 18.68 -17.65
N ASN A 159 7.85 18.75 -18.85
CA ASN A 159 7.39 19.67 -19.90
C ASN A 159 6.29 19.08 -20.80
N GLY A 160 5.83 17.86 -20.52
CA GLY A 160 4.77 17.22 -21.30
C GLY A 160 3.43 17.92 -21.13
N PRO A 161 2.64 18.17 -22.20
CA PRO A 161 1.33 18.83 -22.08
C PRO A 161 0.36 18.08 -21.16
N ALA A 162 0.43 16.75 -21.09
CA ALA A 162 -0.38 15.97 -20.15
C ALA A 162 0.08 16.14 -18.70
N THR A 163 1.40 16.13 -18.44
CA THR A 163 1.99 16.36 -17.12
C THR A 163 1.65 17.74 -16.59
N GLN A 164 1.75 18.77 -17.42
CA GLN A 164 1.40 20.14 -17.07
C GLN A 164 -0.10 20.29 -16.74
N ARG A 165 -0.98 19.60 -17.47
CA ARG A 165 -2.41 19.53 -17.14
C ARG A 165 -2.65 18.82 -15.81
N LEU A 166 -1.99 17.69 -15.56
CA LEU A 166 -2.10 16.97 -14.28
C LEU A 166 -1.60 17.85 -13.13
N TYR A 167 -0.46 18.51 -13.30
CA TYR A 167 0.09 19.43 -12.30
C TYR A 167 -0.90 20.55 -11.98
N PHE A 168 -1.45 21.20 -13.02
CA PHE A 168 -2.47 22.23 -12.85
C PHE A 168 -3.69 21.76 -12.07
N LEU A 169 -4.19 20.55 -12.37
CA LEU A 169 -5.33 19.97 -11.66
C LEU A 169 -4.97 19.64 -10.21
N ALA A 170 -3.84 18.95 -10.00
CA ALA A 170 -3.39 18.52 -8.68
C ALA A 170 -3.04 19.69 -7.76
N SER A 171 -2.48 20.78 -8.30
CA SER A 171 -2.11 21.96 -7.52
C SER A 171 -3.27 22.91 -7.23
N ARG A 172 -4.47 22.67 -7.80
CA ARG A 172 -5.64 23.56 -7.67
C ARG A 172 -6.88 22.87 -7.13
N LEU A 173 -6.89 21.54 -7.10
CA LEU A 173 -7.97 20.79 -6.48
C LEU A 173 -7.98 21.07 -4.97
N SER A 174 -9.01 21.75 -4.49
CA SER A 174 -9.25 21.91 -3.05
C SER A 174 -9.98 20.69 -2.52
N THR A 175 -9.29 19.86 -1.74
CA THR A 175 -9.87 18.67 -1.11
C THR A 175 -10.44 18.94 0.28
N LYS A 176 -10.11 20.08 0.89
CA LYS A 176 -10.58 20.47 2.23
C LYS A 176 -12.11 20.53 2.28
N GLY A 177 -12.70 19.90 3.29
CA GLY A 177 -14.15 19.81 3.49
C GLY A 177 -14.86 18.86 2.54
N THR A 178 -14.13 18.06 1.74
CA THR A 178 -14.69 17.10 0.80
C THR A 178 -14.48 15.66 1.28
N LEU A 179 -15.13 14.69 0.63
CA LEU A 179 -14.96 13.25 0.91
C LEU A 179 -13.53 12.74 0.66
N ILE A 180 -12.71 13.51 -0.05
CA ILE A 180 -11.32 13.18 -0.40
C ILE A 180 -10.31 14.13 0.27
N GLU A 181 -10.68 14.74 1.41
CA GLU A 181 -9.75 15.54 2.20
C GLU A 181 -8.41 14.81 2.39
N ASP A 182 -7.30 15.55 2.26
CA ASP A 182 -5.93 15.01 2.23
C ASP A 182 -5.65 13.96 1.14
N TRP A 183 -6.41 13.98 0.05
CA TRP A 183 -6.26 13.06 -1.10
C TRP A 183 -6.50 11.59 -0.73
N LYS A 184 -7.39 11.32 0.23
CA LYS A 184 -7.76 9.97 0.65
C LYS A 184 -9.27 9.87 0.88
N LEU A 185 -9.87 8.77 0.45
CA LEU A 185 -11.27 8.45 0.67
C LEU A 185 -11.39 7.49 1.84
N LYS A 186 -12.08 7.90 2.91
CA LYS A 186 -12.42 6.98 4.01
C LYS A 186 -13.38 5.91 3.51
N THR A 187 -13.02 4.63 3.65
CA THR A 187 -13.88 3.52 3.21
C THR A 187 -14.72 2.99 4.36
N VAL A 188 -14.08 2.66 5.49
CA VAL A 188 -14.74 2.12 6.69
C VAL A 188 -13.94 2.46 7.94
N SER A 189 -14.63 2.58 9.07
CA SER A 189 -14.00 2.60 10.41
C SER A 189 -14.69 1.59 11.32
N ALA A 190 -13.91 1.03 12.24
CA ALA A 190 -14.41 0.25 13.35
C ALA A 190 -13.73 0.71 14.64
N SER A 191 -14.46 0.69 15.75
CA SER A 191 -13.96 1.09 17.06
C SER A 191 -14.28 0.03 18.11
N ALA A 192 -13.37 -0.18 19.05
CA ALA A 192 -13.55 -1.09 20.18
C ALA A 192 -12.90 -0.50 21.43
N ALA A 193 -13.51 -0.71 22.60
CA ALA A 193 -12.88 -0.43 23.88
C ALA A 193 -11.83 -1.51 24.18
N LEU A 194 -10.72 -1.14 24.82
CA LEU A 194 -9.79 -2.12 25.37
C LEU A 194 -10.52 -2.88 26.49
N GLN A 195 -10.40 -4.20 26.48
CA GLN A 195 -10.92 -5.08 27.54
C GLN A 195 -9.90 -5.29 28.64
#